data_AF-A0A543FQ17-F1
#
_entry.id   AF-A0A543FQ17-F1
#
_cell.length_a   1.000
_cell.length_b   1.000
_cell.length_c   1.000
_cell.angle_alpha   90.00
_cell.angle_beta   90.00
_cell.angle_gamma   90.00
#
_symmetry.space_group_name_H-M   'P 1'
#
loop_
_entity.id
_entity.type
_entity.pdbx_description
1 polymer ?
#
loop_
_entity_poly.entity_id
_entity_poly.type
_entity_poly.pdbx_seq_one_letter_code
_entity_poly.pdbx_strand_id
1 'polypeptide(L)'
;MGKIVVFGAGGRAGRKVVAEAAARGHTVTAVMRTPDTRLADRHVTVVAGDVTDAASVAAAATGHDAAITTAARLDVPAVDFYTAATRALVTGLTGAGVSRLVLAGIGPALEAAPGRRMLDDPAFPPDHRAFALGHVAQLDVLADAPLDWVVLAPPPVFLDEAAERTGRYRTGGTALLEPAPDSFSYADLAVALVDEADSPRHHGALVAVGP
;
A
#
# COMPACT_ATOMS: atom_id res chain seq x y z
N MET A 1 -4.41 15.06 -12.49
CA MET A 1 -5.49 15.28 -11.51
C MET A 1 -6.57 14.26 -11.79
N GLY A 2 -6.84 13.39 -10.83
CA GLY A 2 -7.76 12.26 -10.97
C GLY A 2 -8.48 11.95 -9.66
N LYS A 3 -9.24 10.86 -9.65
CA LYS A 3 -9.99 10.35 -8.51
C LYS A 3 -9.29 9.12 -7.93
N ILE A 4 -8.86 9.21 -6.68
CA ILE A 4 -8.13 8.12 -6.00
C ILE A 4 -8.92 7.64 -4.79
N VAL A 5 -9.17 6.34 -4.69
CA VAL A 5 -9.71 5.72 -3.48
C VAL A 5 -8.57 5.18 -2.63
N VAL A 6 -8.54 5.50 -1.34
CA VAL A 6 -7.48 5.10 -0.41
C VAL A 6 -8.06 4.21 0.69
N PHE A 7 -7.71 2.92 0.68
CA PHE A 7 -8.08 1.97 1.73
C PHE A 7 -7.03 1.96 2.85
N GLY A 8 -7.50 1.92 4.10
CA GLY A 8 -6.60 2.07 5.25
C GLY A 8 -6.20 3.52 5.52
N ALA A 9 -7.00 4.47 5.04
CA ALA A 9 -6.74 5.91 5.11
C ALA A 9 -6.55 6.47 6.52
N GLY A 10 -7.05 5.79 7.56
CA GLY A 10 -6.88 6.19 8.95
C GLY A 10 -5.52 5.81 9.58
N GLY A 11 -4.73 4.97 8.91
CA GLY A 11 -3.42 4.52 9.40
C GLY A 11 -2.30 5.54 9.17
N ARG A 12 -1.11 5.23 9.70
CA ARG A 12 0.09 6.10 9.58
C ARG A 12 0.45 6.43 8.14
N ALA A 13 0.58 5.41 7.29
CA ALA A 13 0.82 5.58 5.85
C ALA A 13 -0.40 6.19 5.13
N GLY A 14 -1.60 5.67 5.38
CA GLY A 14 -2.82 6.10 4.71
C GLY A 14 -3.12 7.59 4.87
N ARG A 15 -2.91 8.14 6.07
CA ARG A 15 -3.07 9.59 6.31
C ARG A 15 -2.10 10.43 5.47
N LYS A 16 -0.85 9.98 5.31
CA LYS A 16 0.13 10.65 4.46
C LYS A 16 -0.23 10.53 2.97
N VAL A 17 -0.74 9.37 2.53
CA VAL A 17 -1.23 9.17 1.15
C VAL A 17 -2.41 10.09 0.83
N VAL A 18 -3.40 10.18 1.72
CA VAL A 18 -4.54 11.09 1.56
C VAL A 18 -4.07 12.54 1.45
N ALA A 19 -3.18 12.97 2.35
CA ALA A 19 -2.64 14.32 2.35
C ALA A 19 -1.84 14.63 1.07
N GLU A 20 -0.98 13.71 0.62
CA GLU A 20 -0.18 13.90 -0.60
C GLU A 20 -1.08 13.97 -1.85
N ALA A 21 -2.03 13.04 -2.01
CA ALA A 21 -2.95 13.03 -3.14
C ALA A 21 -3.83 14.29 -3.19
N ALA A 22 -4.38 14.71 -2.05
CA ALA A 22 -5.19 15.92 -1.95
C ALA A 22 -4.37 17.19 -2.22
N ALA A 23 -3.12 17.26 -1.75
CA ALA A 23 -2.21 18.39 -2.01
C ALA A 23 -1.88 18.54 -3.50
N ARG A 24 -1.85 17.44 -4.25
CA ARG A 24 -1.69 17.42 -5.72
C ARG A 24 -3.00 17.71 -6.49
N GLY A 25 -4.10 17.96 -5.77
CA GLY A 25 -5.41 18.31 -6.34
C GLY A 25 -6.31 17.13 -6.68
N HIS A 26 -5.95 15.89 -6.33
CA HIS A 26 -6.82 14.74 -6.58
C HIS A 26 -8.08 14.82 -5.73
N THR A 27 -9.19 14.31 -6.27
CA THR A 27 -10.35 13.98 -5.44
C THR A 27 -10.11 12.64 -4.78
N VAL A 28 -10.13 12.60 -3.46
CA VAL A 28 -9.77 11.42 -2.67
C VAL A 28 -11.00 10.89 -1.93
N THR A 29 -11.24 9.59 -2.06
CA THR A 29 -12.15 8.87 -1.16
C THR A 29 -11.33 8.11 -0.13
N ALA A 30 -11.32 8.60 1.11
CA ALA A 30 -10.60 8.02 2.23
C ALA A 30 -11.46 6.95 2.93
N VAL A 31 -11.13 5.68 2.74
CA VAL A 31 -11.88 4.54 3.27
C VAL A 31 -11.23 3.98 4.53
N MET A 32 -12.01 3.88 5.60
CA MET A 32 -11.59 3.31 6.88
C MET A 32 -12.79 2.70 7.62
N ARG A 33 -12.53 1.74 8.52
CA ARG A 33 -13.60 1.06 9.28
C ARG A 33 -14.38 2.02 10.19
N THR A 34 -13.65 2.92 10.86
CA THR A 34 -14.22 3.94 11.74
C THR A 34 -13.88 5.31 11.17
N PRO A 35 -14.82 6.02 10.52
CA PRO A 35 -14.58 7.32 9.90
C PRO A 35 -13.97 8.35 10.86
N ASP A 36 -12.91 9.00 10.41
CA ASP A 36 -12.30 10.16 11.08
C ASP A 36 -12.61 11.42 10.26
N THR A 37 -13.66 12.14 10.62
CA THR A 37 -14.15 13.32 9.89
C THR A 37 -13.16 14.47 9.88
N ARG A 38 -12.11 14.44 10.72
CA ARG A 38 -11.03 15.44 10.70
C ARG A 38 -10.16 15.35 9.44
N LEU A 39 -10.21 14.23 8.72
CA LEU A 39 -9.56 14.07 7.42
C LEU A 39 -10.37 14.66 6.26
N ALA A 40 -11.66 14.96 6.47
CA ALA A 40 -12.51 15.50 5.41
C ALA A 40 -12.12 16.94 5.08
N ASP A 41 -12.05 17.25 3.79
CA ASP A 41 -11.82 18.60 3.28
C ASP A 41 -12.48 18.77 1.90
N ARG A 42 -12.14 19.85 1.17
CA ARG A 42 -12.71 20.13 -0.16
C ARG A 42 -12.38 19.07 -1.23
N HIS A 43 -11.31 18.30 -1.04
CA HIS A 43 -10.80 17.27 -1.93
C HIS A 43 -10.95 15.86 -1.37
N VAL A 44 -11.20 15.70 -0.07
CA VAL A 44 -11.24 14.42 0.63
C VAL A 44 -12.65 14.13 1.15
N THR A 45 -13.25 13.06 0.64
CA THR A 45 -14.48 12.46 1.20
C THR A 45 -14.11 11.28 2.08
N VAL A 46 -14.58 11.26 3.32
CA VAL A 46 -14.34 10.14 4.25
C VAL A 46 -15.53 9.18 4.23
N VAL A 47 -15.25 7.90 4.02
CA VAL A 47 -16.28 6.85 3.90
C VAL A 47 -15.96 5.68 4.83
N ALA A 48 -17.00 5.13 5.47
CA ALA A 48 -16.90 3.89 6.21
C ALA A 48 -16.81 2.70 5.24
N GLY A 49 -15.82 1.82 5.41
CA GLY A 49 -15.70 0.64 4.57
C GLY A 49 -14.75 -0.42 5.11
N ASP A 50 -14.93 -1.65 4.63
CA ASP A 50 -14.10 -2.80 4.95
C ASP A 50 -13.36 -3.28 3.69
N VAL A 51 -12.03 -3.21 3.73
CA VAL A 51 -11.17 -3.64 2.62
C VAL A 51 -11.22 -5.17 2.38
N THR A 52 -11.75 -5.93 3.34
CA THR A 52 -11.94 -7.39 3.23
C THR A 52 -13.30 -7.78 2.64
N ASP A 53 -14.17 -6.81 2.33
CA ASP A 53 -15.46 -7.02 1.67
C ASP A 53 -15.45 -6.44 0.25
N ALA A 54 -15.57 -7.31 -0.76
CA ALA A 54 -15.56 -6.92 -2.16
C ALA A 54 -16.69 -5.95 -2.54
N ALA A 55 -17.87 -6.06 -1.91
CA ALA A 55 -18.98 -5.15 -2.16
C ALA A 55 -18.70 -3.77 -1.58
N SER A 56 -18.12 -3.71 -0.37
CA SER A 56 -17.65 -2.47 0.25
C SER A 56 -16.56 -1.79 -0.60
N VAL A 57 -15.59 -2.57 -1.10
CA VAL A 57 -14.55 -2.08 -2.03
C VAL A 57 -15.18 -1.50 -3.30
N ALA A 58 -16.07 -2.25 -3.98
CA ALA A 58 -16.68 -1.81 -5.23
C ALA A 58 -17.50 -0.52 -5.06
N ALA A 59 -18.28 -0.43 -3.97
CA ALA A 59 -19.08 0.75 -3.65
C ALA A 59 -18.20 1.99 -3.43
N ALA A 60 -17.06 1.84 -2.74
CA ALA A 60 -16.14 2.95 -2.50
C ALA A 60 -15.31 3.32 -3.75
N ALA A 61 -15.03 2.36 -4.63
CA ALA A 61 -14.13 2.53 -5.77
C ALA A 61 -14.83 2.98 -7.07
N THR A 62 -16.15 2.82 -7.18
CA THR A 62 -16.89 3.17 -8.41
C THR A 62 -16.60 4.60 -8.87
N GLY A 63 -16.20 4.75 -10.13
CA GLY A 63 -15.89 6.05 -10.75
C GLY A 63 -14.54 6.67 -10.36
N HIS A 64 -13.64 5.89 -9.73
CA HIS A 64 -12.25 6.29 -9.47
C HIS A 64 -11.32 5.80 -10.58
N ASP A 65 -10.15 6.43 -10.69
CA ASP A 65 -9.14 6.10 -11.70
C ASP A 65 -8.12 5.08 -11.17
N ALA A 66 -7.82 5.15 -9.86
CA ALA A 66 -6.87 4.26 -9.18
C ALA A 66 -7.26 4.02 -7.73
N ALA A 67 -6.81 2.89 -7.19
CA ALA A 67 -6.92 2.54 -5.78
C ALA A 67 -5.52 2.44 -5.15
N ILE A 68 -5.37 2.98 -3.93
CA ILE A 68 -4.20 2.79 -3.09
C ILE A 68 -4.63 2.08 -1.81
N THR A 69 -3.93 1.02 -1.41
CA THR A 69 -4.15 0.39 -0.10
C THR A 69 -2.91 0.46 0.77
N THR A 70 -3.11 0.94 1.99
CA THR A 70 -2.15 0.87 3.09
C THR A 70 -2.77 0.18 4.31
N ALA A 71 -3.82 -0.61 4.08
CA ALA A 71 -4.56 -1.24 5.15
C ALA A 71 -3.72 -2.33 5.83
N ALA A 72 -3.70 -2.30 7.16
CA ALA A 72 -3.06 -3.30 7.99
C ALA A 72 -3.94 -3.56 9.21
N ARG A 73 -3.93 -4.80 9.69
CA ARG A 73 -4.51 -5.18 10.97
C ARG A 73 -3.52 -6.02 11.75
N LEU A 74 -3.40 -5.71 13.03
CA LEU A 74 -2.52 -6.42 13.97
C LEU A 74 -3.32 -7.31 14.94
N ASP A 75 -4.65 -7.19 14.92
CA ASP A 75 -5.59 -7.90 15.77
C ASP A 75 -6.16 -9.18 15.13
N VAL A 76 -5.69 -9.52 13.92
CA VAL A 76 -6.05 -10.74 13.18
C VAL A 76 -4.79 -11.35 12.57
N PRO A 77 -4.75 -12.68 12.31
CA PRO A 77 -3.61 -13.29 11.63
C PRO A 77 -3.32 -12.61 10.29
N ALA A 78 -2.06 -12.25 10.07
CA ALA A 78 -1.68 -11.44 8.91
C ALA A 78 -1.97 -12.17 7.57
N VAL A 79 -1.70 -13.47 7.49
CA VAL A 79 -2.00 -14.27 6.29
C VAL A 79 -3.49 -14.21 5.94
N ASP A 80 -4.37 -14.38 6.93
CA ASP A 80 -5.81 -14.33 6.73
C ASP A 80 -6.25 -12.94 6.26
N PHE A 81 -5.77 -11.89 6.94
CA PHE A 81 -6.12 -10.51 6.62
C PHE A 81 -5.67 -10.10 5.21
N TYR A 82 -4.37 -10.24 4.90
CA TYR A 82 -3.83 -9.77 3.62
C TYR A 82 -4.38 -10.58 2.45
N THR A 83 -4.60 -11.89 2.62
CA THR A 83 -5.24 -12.72 1.59
C THR A 83 -6.69 -12.29 1.36
N ALA A 84 -7.49 -12.10 2.42
CA ALA A 84 -8.88 -11.67 2.31
C ALA A 84 -9.00 -10.26 1.72
N ALA A 85 -8.22 -9.31 2.22
CA ALA A 85 -8.18 -7.93 1.73
C ALA A 85 -7.79 -7.87 0.25
N THR A 86 -6.75 -8.61 -0.16
CA THR A 86 -6.30 -8.62 -1.56
C THR A 86 -7.34 -9.23 -2.48
N ARG A 87 -7.98 -10.34 -2.10
CA ARG A 87 -9.08 -10.95 -2.90
C ARG A 87 -10.27 -10.00 -3.05
N ALA A 88 -10.65 -9.33 -1.97
CA ALA A 88 -11.73 -8.35 -1.98
C ALA A 88 -11.39 -7.11 -2.81
N LEU A 89 -10.16 -6.60 -2.72
CA LEU A 89 -9.65 -5.53 -3.59
C LEU A 89 -9.70 -5.94 -5.05
N VAL A 90 -9.14 -7.10 -5.41
CA VAL A 90 -9.13 -7.59 -6.80
C VAL A 90 -10.55 -7.70 -7.34
N THR A 91 -11.45 -8.35 -6.60
CA THR A 91 -12.84 -8.57 -7.01
C THR A 91 -13.62 -7.25 -7.11
N GLY A 92 -13.55 -6.43 -6.05
CA GLY A 92 -14.32 -5.19 -5.96
C GLY A 92 -13.87 -4.11 -6.94
N LEU A 93 -12.56 -3.96 -7.14
CA LEU A 93 -12.01 -3.01 -8.12
C LEU A 93 -12.33 -3.43 -9.55
N THR A 94 -12.19 -4.71 -9.88
CA THR A 94 -12.60 -5.25 -11.19
C THR A 94 -14.09 -4.97 -11.46
N GLY A 95 -14.96 -5.23 -10.48
CA GLY A 95 -16.39 -4.95 -10.59
C GLY A 95 -16.73 -3.45 -10.70
N ALA A 96 -15.91 -2.58 -10.11
CA ALA A 96 -16.03 -1.13 -10.20
C ALA A 96 -15.40 -0.53 -11.47
N GLY A 97 -14.74 -1.34 -12.30
CA GLY A 97 -14.02 -0.89 -13.50
C GLY A 97 -12.71 -0.15 -13.22
N VAL A 98 -12.14 -0.29 -12.02
CA VAL A 98 -10.86 0.33 -11.64
C VAL A 98 -9.73 -0.65 -11.92
N SER A 99 -8.84 -0.31 -12.85
CA SER A 99 -7.77 -1.21 -13.28
C SER A 99 -6.45 -1.05 -12.52
N ARG A 100 -6.16 0.13 -11.94
CA ARG A 100 -4.90 0.42 -11.25
C ARG A 100 -5.00 0.22 -9.74
N LEU A 101 -4.15 -0.64 -9.18
CA LEU A 101 -4.04 -0.92 -7.75
C LEU A 101 -2.60 -0.75 -7.25
N VAL A 102 -2.37 0.21 -6.36
CA VAL A 102 -1.07 0.43 -5.71
C VAL A 102 -1.15 -0.03 -4.24
N LEU A 103 -0.21 -0.87 -3.81
CA LEU A 103 -0.20 -1.42 -2.46
C LEU A 103 1.08 -1.05 -1.72
N ALA A 104 0.95 -0.74 -0.42
CA ALA A 104 2.09 -0.69 0.47
C ALA A 104 2.53 -2.11 0.86
N GLY A 105 3.77 -2.46 0.53
CA GLY A 105 4.45 -3.69 0.94
C GLY A 105 5.29 -3.50 2.20
N ILE A 106 6.23 -4.41 2.42
CA ILE A 106 7.17 -4.38 3.54
C ILE A 106 8.57 -4.83 3.11
N GLY A 107 9.60 -4.27 3.74
CA GLY A 107 10.99 -4.62 3.47
C GLY A 107 11.34 -6.10 3.63
N PRO A 108 10.82 -6.83 4.64
CA PRO A 108 11.11 -8.26 4.79
C PRO A 108 10.73 -9.15 3.59
N ALA A 109 9.81 -8.70 2.74
CA ALA A 109 9.42 -9.42 1.52
C ALA A 109 10.44 -9.27 0.37
N LEU A 110 11.38 -8.32 0.46
CA LEU A 110 12.42 -8.10 -0.53
C LEU A 110 13.57 -9.11 -0.39
N GLU A 111 14.30 -9.32 -1.49
CA GLU A 111 15.49 -10.15 -1.56
C GLU A 111 16.67 -9.51 -0.81
N ALA A 112 17.21 -10.25 0.16
CA ALA A 112 18.48 -9.93 0.83
C ALA A 112 19.69 -10.59 0.14
N ALA A 113 19.42 -11.61 -0.68
CA ALA A 113 20.36 -12.22 -1.62
C ALA A 113 19.55 -12.74 -2.83
N PRO A 114 20.19 -12.97 -4.01
CA PRO A 114 19.47 -13.42 -5.20
C PRO A 114 18.56 -14.63 -4.95
N GLY A 115 17.26 -14.46 -5.19
CA GLY A 115 16.24 -15.48 -4.99
C GLY A 115 15.92 -15.83 -3.52
N ARG A 116 16.42 -15.05 -2.55
CA ARG A 116 16.20 -15.27 -1.12
C ARG A 116 15.72 -14.01 -0.42
N ARG A 117 14.48 -14.01 0.04
CA ARG A 117 13.90 -12.87 0.76
C ARG A 117 14.50 -12.76 2.15
N MET A 118 14.50 -11.55 2.71
CA MET A 118 14.95 -11.31 4.08
C MET A 118 14.16 -12.18 5.09
N LEU A 119 12.86 -12.36 4.89
CA LEU A 119 12.05 -13.23 5.75
C LEU A 119 12.45 -14.71 5.68
N ASP A 120 13.13 -15.16 4.62
CA ASP A 120 13.51 -16.57 4.42
C ASP A 120 14.81 -16.93 5.18
N ASP A 121 15.45 -15.96 5.83
CA ASP A 121 16.56 -16.22 6.75
C ASP A 121 16.04 -16.95 7.99
N PRO A 122 16.58 -18.14 8.36
CA PRO A 122 16.24 -18.83 9.61
C PRO A 122 16.45 -17.97 10.87
N ALA A 123 17.36 -16.99 10.83
CA ALA A 123 17.61 -16.05 11.91
C ALA A 123 16.59 -14.90 11.99
N PHE A 124 15.71 -14.74 10.99
CA PHE A 124 14.70 -13.68 10.99
C PHE A 124 13.71 -13.86 12.15
N PRO A 125 13.47 -12.82 12.99
CA PRO A 125 12.71 -12.96 14.23
C PRO A 125 11.29 -13.54 14.03
N PRO A 126 10.92 -14.61 14.77
CA PRO A 126 9.62 -15.25 14.63
C PRO A 126 8.42 -14.30 14.78
N ASP A 127 8.49 -13.36 15.73
CA ASP A 127 7.40 -12.41 16.01
C ASP A 127 7.11 -11.48 14.82
N HIS A 128 8.14 -11.15 14.04
CA HIS A 128 7.99 -10.35 12.82
C HIS A 128 7.64 -11.21 11.59
N ARG A 129 8.03 -12.49 11.61
CA ARG A 129 7.81 -13.44 10.50
C ARG A 129 6.33 -13.62 10.20
N ALA A 130 5.50 -13.78 11.22
CA ALA A 130 4.06 -13.97 11.02
C ALA A 130 3.42 -12.80 10.25
N PHE A 131 3.77 -11.57 10.60
CA PHE A 131 3.31 -10.38 9.90
C PHE A 131 3.85 -10.34 8.45
N ALA A 132 5.12 -10.67 8.25
CA ALA A 132 5.74 -10.66 6.94
C ALA A 132 5.17 -11.71 5.97
N LEU A 133 4.84 -12.89 6.48
CA LEU A 133 4.20 -13.95 5.70
C LEU A 133 2.84 -13.51 5.15
N GLY A 134 2.12 -12.63 5.85
CA GLY A 134 0.86 -12.07 5.33
C GLY A 134 1.08 -11.22 4.08
N HIS A 135 2.08 -10.33 4.09
CA HIS A 135 2.44 -9.54 2.92
C HIS A 135 2.96 -10.40 1.75
N VAL A 136 3.60 -11.53 2.03
CA VAL A 136 4.01 -12.50 1.00
C VAL A 136 2.79 -13.21 0.41
N ALA A 137 1.87 -13.71 1.24
CA ALA A 137 0.66 -14.39 0.78
C ALA A 137 -0.22 -13.50 -0.11
N GLN A 138 -0.18 -12.18 0.11
CA GLN A 138 -0.83 -11.21 -0.76
C GLN A 138 -0.29 -11.25 -2.21
N LEU A 139 1.01 -11.52 -2.40
CA LEU A 139 1.64 -11.57 -3.73
C LEU A 139 1.16 -12.79 -4.51
N ASP A 140 0.94 -13.91 -3.84
CA ASP A 140 0.38 -15.12 -4.46
C ASP A 140 -1.04 -14.86 -4.98
N VAL A 141 -1.85 -14.06 -4.28
CA VAL A 141 -3.18 -13.64 -4.76
C VAL A 141 -3.07 -12.67 -5.95
N LEU A 142 -2.08 -11.78 -5.94
CA LEU A 142 -1.88 -10.79 -7.01
C LEU A 142 -1.33 -11.38 -8.30
N ALA A 143 -0.58 -12.49 -8.23
CA ALA A 143 0.05 -13.12 -9.39
C ALA A 143 -0.91 -13.41 -10.55
N ASP A 144 -2.16 -13.78 -10.24
CA ASP A 144 -3.21 -14.09 -11.22
C ASP A 144 -4.27 -12.97 -11.33
N ALA A 145 -4.07 -11.82 -10.70
CA ALA A 145 -5.07 -10.76 -10.65
C ALA A 145 -5.22 -10.03 -12.00
N PRO A 146 -6.45 -9.78 -12.50
CA PRO A 146 -6.70 -9.06 -13.75
C PRO A 146 -6.61 -7.53 -13.58
N LEU A 147 -5.71 -7.05 -12.73
CA LEU A 147 -5.49 -5.64 -12.45
C LEU A 147 -4.04 -5.25 -12.77
N ASP A 148 -3.84 -4.00 -13.15
CA ASP A 148 -2.51 -3.40 -13.17
C ASP A 148 -2.11 -3.05 -11.73
N TRP A 149 -1.31 -3.91 -11.10
CA TRP A 149 -0.91 -3.76 -9.71
C TRP A 149 0.58 -3.50 -9.51
N VAL A 150 0.93 -2.82 -8.42
CA VAL A 150 2.30 -2.71 -7.92
C VAL A 150 2.31 -2.74 -6.39
N VAL A 151 3.28 -3.45 -5.81
CA VAL A 151 3.55 -3.42 -4.37
C VAL A 151 4.85 -2.66 -4.13
N LEU A 152 4.79 -1.51 -3.46
CA LEU A 152 5.98 -0.76 -3.07
C LEU A 152 6.41 -1.14 -1.64
N ALA A 153 7.53 -1.83 -1.51
CA ALA A 153 8.10 -2.25 -0.24
C ALA A 153 9.18 -1.27 0.24
N PRO A 154 8.97 -0.57 1.38
CA PRO A 154 9.99 0.29 1.95
C PRO A 154 11.18 -0.52 2.52
N PRO A 155 12.31 0.12 2.87
CA PRO A 155 13.39 -0.55 3.60
C PRO A 155 12.89 -1.21 4.90
N PRO A 156 13.53 -2.28 5.37
CA PRO A 156 13.16 -3.01 6.59
C PRO A 156 13.56 -2.26 7.87
N VAL A 157 13.16 -1.00 7.97
CA VAL A 157 13.35 -0.10 9.13
C VAL A 157 11.99 0.35 9.66
N PHE A 158 11.97 0.82 10.90
CA PHE A 158 10.79 1.54 11.39
C PHE A 158 10.66 2.86 10.65
N LEU A 159 9.58 3.04 9.91
CA LEU A 159 9.34 4.28 9.18
C LEU A 159 9.08 5.44 10.12
N ASP A 160 9.70 6.58 9.80
CA ASP A 160 9.57 7.80 10.57
C ASP A 160 8.22 8.47 10.27
N GLU A 161 7.40 8.60 11.31
CA GLU A 161 6.07 9.23 11.25
C GLU A 161 6.13 10.75 11.36
N ALA A 162 7.16 11.27 12.05
CA ALA A 162 7.36 12.69 12.33
C ALA A 162 8.20 13.38 11.25
N ALA A 163 9.03 12.64 10.51
CA ALA A 163 9.81 13.18 9.40
C ALA A 163 8.92 13.88 8.37
N GLU A 164 9.39 15.06 7.94
CA GLU A 164 8.74 15.85 6.91
C GLU A 164 8.88 15.21 5.53
N ARG A 165 7.95 15.56 4.63
CA ARG A 165 8.00 15.18 3.23
C ARG A 165 9.23 15.80 2.57
N THR A 166 10.16 14.98 2.09
CA THR A 166 11.29 15.45 1.28
C THR A 166 10.98 15.40 -0.22
N GLY A 167 10.05 14.53 -0.63
CA GLY A 167 9.73 14.25 -2.02
C GLY A 167 10.82 13.49 -2.76
N ARG A 168 11.81 12.94 -2.04
CA ARG A 168 12.93 12.21 -2.61
C ARG A 168 12.83 10.74 -2.25
N TYR A 169 12.88 9.91 -3.27
CA TYR A 169 13.01 8.47 -3.16
C TYR A 169 13.57 7.92 -4.47
N ARG A 170 14.00 6.67 -4.45
CA ARG A 170 14.34 5.85 -5.60
C ARG A 170 13.61 4.52 -5.53
N THR A 171 13.45 3.89 -6.68
CA THR A 171 12.89 2.54 -6.82
C THR A 171 13.94 1.57 -7.34
N GLY A 172 13.80 0.30 -6.99
CA GLY A 172 14.65 -0.79 -7.45
C GLY A 172 13.85 -1.91 -8.13
N GLY A 173 14.34 -3.14 -7.99
CA GLY A 173 13.59 -4.35 -8.31
C GLY A 173 13.06 -5.02 -7.04
N THR A 174 13.11 -6.35 -6.99
CA THR A 174 12.70 -7.15 -5.84
C THR A 174 13.75 -7.23 -4.72
N ALA A 175 14.96 -6.71 -4.95
CA ALA A 175 16.04 -6.71 -3.97
C ALA A 175 16.04 -5.47 -3.07
N LEU A 176 16.57 -5.62 -1.85
CA LEU A 176 16.86 -4.50 -0.97
C LEU A 176 17.71 -3.44 -1.68
N LEU A 177 17.40 -2.17 -1.42
CA LEU A 177 18.17 -1.06 -1.96
C LEU A 177 19.47 -0.88 -1.18
N GLU A 178 20.59 -0.84 -1.89
CA GLU A 178 21.91 -0.55 -1.33
C GLU A 178 22.33 0.90 -1.66
N PRO A 179 23.01 1.61 -0.73
CA PRO A 179 23.21 1.23 0.66
C PRO A 179 21.90 1.24 1.46
N ALA A 180 21.80 0.38 2.48
CA ALA A 180 20.68 0.39 3.42
C ALA A 180 20.56 1.75 4.14
N PRO A 181 19.38 2.39 4.17
CA PRO A 181 19.20 3.67 4.82
C PRO A 181 18.98 3.53 6.33
N ASP A 182 19.38 4.55 7.10
CA ASP A 182 19.08 4.62 8.54
C ASP A 182 17.58 4.87 8.80
N SER A 183 16.91 5.60 7.92
CA SER A 183 15.49 5.93 8.04
C SER A 183 14.81 6.14 6.68
N PHE A 184 13.49 6.01 6.68
CA PHE A 184 12.62 6.40 5.58
C PHE A 184 11.27 6.85 6.14
N SER A 185 10.68 7.91 5.58
CA SER A 185 9.48 8.52 6.15
C SER A 185 8.20 7.92 5.56
N TYR A 186 7.12 7.91 6.35
CA TYR A 186 5.79 7.61 5.80
C TYR A 186 5.35 8.67 4.76
N ALA A 187 5.86 9.89 4.88
CA ALA A 187 5.57 10.97 3.94
C ALA A 187 6.18 10.68 2.55
N ASP A 188 7.43 10.24 2.47
CA ASP A 188 8.09 9.93 1.20
C ASP A 188 7.61 8.59 0.61
N LEU A 189 7.23 7.62 1.45
CA LEU A 189 6.50 6.45 0.96
C LEU A 189 5.17 6.86 0.31
N ALA A 190 4.43 7.81 0.89
CA ALA A 190 3.19 8.32 0.30
C ALA A 190 3.43 9.01 -1.05
N VAL A 191 4.52 9.77 -1.21
CA VAL A 191 4.91 10.34 -2.51
C VAL A 191 5.07 9.22 -3.55
N ALA A 192 5.83 8.17 -3.22
CA ALA A 192 6.06 7.06 -4.16
C ALA A 192 4.77 6.31 -4.53
N LEU A 193 3.88 6.07 -3.56
CA LEU A 193 2.60 5.42 -3.81
C LEU A 193 1.68 6.25 -4.72
N VAL A 194 1.63 7.57 -4.51
CA VAL A 194 0.82 8.47 -5.34
C VAL A 194 1.44 8.64 -6.73
N ASP A 195 2.77 8.68 -6.85
CA ASP A 195 3.45 8.70 -8.15
C ASP A 195 3.10 7.47 -9.00
N GLU A 196 3.06 6.27 -8.40
CA GLU A 196 2.64 5.06 -9.11
C GLU A 196 1.15 5.04 -9.46
N ALA A 197 0.30 5.83 -8.80
CA ALA A 197 -1.09 6.01 -9.19
C ALA A 197 -1.23 7.02 -10.34
N ASP A 198 -0.44 8.09 -10.33
CA ASP A 198 -0.47 9.18 -11.33
C ASP A 198 0.21 8.83 -12.65
N SER A 199 1.34 8.14 -12.56
CA SER A 199 2.20 7.81 -13.69
C SER A 199 2.80 6.43 -13.45
N PRO A 200 2.02 5.36 -13.74
CA PRO A 200 2.47 3.98 -13.55
C PRO A 200 3.82 3.73 -14.22
N ARG A 201 4.80 3.29 -13.44
CA ARG A 201 6.13 2.86 -13.97
C ARG A 201 6.36 1.37 -13.80
N HIS A 202 5.65 0.76 -12.85
CA HIS A 202 5.78 -0.64 -12.51
C HIS A 202 4.42 -1.34 -12.60
N HIS A 203 4.44 -2.56 -13.13
CA HIS A 203 3.26 -3.36 -13.46
C HIS A 203 3.51 -4.81 -13.07
N GLY A 204 2.59 -5.42 -12.31
CA GLY A 204 2.66 -6.81 -11.90
C GLY A 204 3.88 -7.14 -11.04
N ALA A 205 4.36 -6.19 -10.21
CA ALA A 205 5.65 -6.32 -9.55
C ALA A 205 5.66 -5.90 -8.07
N LEU A 206 6.48 -6.60 -7.28
CA LEU A 206 7.02 -6.13 -6.01
C LEU A 206 8.26 -5.27 -6.29
N VAL A 207 8.30 -4.06 -5.75
CA VAL A 207 9.35 -3.08 -6.02
C VAL A 207 9.85 -2.49 -4.72
N ALA A 208 11.17 -2.51 -4.52
CA ALA A 208 11.80 -1.81 -3.41
C ALA A 208 11.71 -0.29 -3.61
N VAL A 209 11.39 0.44 -2.55
CA VAL A 209 11.40 1.91 -2.50
C VAL A 209 12.18 2.37 -1.28
N GLY A 210 12.94 3.45 -1.40
CA GLY A 210 13.74 4.02 -0.31
C GLY A 210 14.33 5.37 -0.70
N PRO A 211 15.10 6.04 0.17
CA PRO A 211 15.69 7.35 -0.13
C PRO A 211 16.75 7.29 -1.24
#